data_AF-A0A7S2UTB4-F1
#
_entry.id   AF-A0A7S2UTB4-F1
#
_cell.length_a   1.000
_cell.length_b   1.000
_cell.length_c   1.000
_cell.angle_alpha   90.00
_cell.angle_beta   90.00
_cell.angle_gamma   90.00
#
_symmetry.space_group_name_H-M   'P 1'
#
loop_
_entity.id
_entity.type
_entity.pdbx_description
1 polymer ?
#
loop_
_entity_poly.entity_id
_entity_poly.type
_entity_poly.pdbx_seq_one_letter_code
_entity_poly.pdbx_strand_id
1 'polypeptide(L)'
;MGIWDGKEQALIEMIDCRAVMDDQMSLVAGMEEQFKGWGSRPLWVSGMDVTDDSSDWAHICGGAEAIPSTSGRTLQHTASNGGGGYVAIWNLTTRTLTSAHVTRETPQSICCREGNLVTAANEGVVSIWNRFPELKRCGRTWCTSPSAYTLALQNTSLSGRQPLLAVAGTGSTLDVLQDLG
;
A
#
# COMPACT_ATOMS: atom_id res chain seq x y z
N MET A 1 29.04 -6.57 18.10
CA MET A 1 28.04 -5.90 17.23
C MET A 1 28.50 -6.17 15.80
N GLY A 2 27.87 -7.13 15.12
CA GLY A 2 28.23 -7.43 13.74
C GLY A 2 27.67 -6.33 12.84
N ILE A 3 28.53 -5.66 12.07
CA ILE A 3 28.07 -4.79 10.99
C ILE A 3 27.43 -5.71 9.95
N TRP A 4 26.15 -5.51 9.67
CA TRP A 4 25.47 -6.14 8.57
C TRP A 4 26.16 -5.71 7.27
N ASP A 5 26.80 -6.64 6.55
CA ASP A 5 27.61 -6.33 5.36
C ASP A 5 26.94 -6.72 4.03
N GLY A 6 25.72 -7.27 4.09
CA GLY A 6 24.86 -7.55 2.93
C GLY A 6 25.39 -8.58 1.93
N LYS A 7 26.56 -9.20 2.17
CA LYS A 7 27.26 -10.03 1.16
C LYS A 7 26.52 -11.30 0.76
N GLU A 8 25.58 -11.75 1.59
CA GLU A 8 24.76 -12.95 1.34
C GLU A 8 23.40 -12.63 0.71
N GLN A 9 23.13 -11.36 0.37
CA GLN A 9 21.89 -10.99 -0.31
C GLN A 9 21.97 -11.40 -1.78
N ALA A 10 21.04 -12.27 -2.21
CA ALA A 10 20.82 -12.59 -3.61
C ALA A 10 19.43 -12.12 -4.03
N LEU A 11 19.34 -11.45 -5.17
CA LEU A 11 18.06 -11.21 -5.83
C LEU A 11 17.53 -12.56 -6.33
N ILE A 12 16.41 -13.00 -5.76
CA ILE A 12 15.78 -14.27 -6.15
C ILE A 12 14.93 -14.06 -7.42
N GLU A 13 14.08 -13.02 -7.43
CA GLU A 13 13.19 -12.72 -8.55
C GLU A 13 12.78 -11.24 -8.55
N MET A 14 12.27 -10.80 -9.70
CA MET A 14 11.57 -9.52 -9.85
C MET A 14 10.14 -9.81 -10.30
N ILE A 15 9.16 -9.23 -9.60
CA ILE A 15 7.73 -9.42 -9.89
C ILE A 15 7.21 -8.15 -10.56
N ASP A 16 6.76 -8.28 -11.81
CA ASP A 16 5.97 -7.23 -12.46
C ASP A 16 4.54 -7.25 -11.91
N CYS A 17 4.28 -6.34 -10.96
CA CYS A 17 2.98 -6.24 -10.31
C CYS A 17 1.83 -6.01 -11.30
N ARG A 18 2.08 -5.31 -12.40
CA ARG A 18 1.07 -5.03 -13.41
C ARG A 18 0.74 -6.28 -14.21
N ALA A 19 1.76 -6.99 -14.68
CA ALA A 19 1.56 -8.21 -15.46
C ALA A 19 0.75 -9.25 -14.69
N VAL A 20 1.06 -9.48 -13.41
CA VAL A 20 0.30 -10.44 -12.59
C VAL A 20 -1.13 -9.96 -12.33
N MET A 21 -1.34 -8.66 -12.11
CA MET A 21 -2.70 -8.11 -11.97
C MET A 21 -3.52 -8.32 -13.24
N ASP A 22 -2.93 -8.17 -14.42
CA ASP A 22 -3.58 -8.43 -15.70
C ASP A 22 -3.94 -9.91 -15.88
N ASP A 23 -3.00 -10.80 -15.57
CA ASP A 23 -3.20 -12.25 -15.69
C ASP A 23 -4.26 -12.78 -14.72
N GLN A 24 -4.40 -12.17 -13.54
CA GLN A 24 -5.25 -12.67 -12.45
C GLN A 24 -6.53 -11.84 -12.26
N MET A 25 -6.75 -10.80 -13.05
CA MET A 25 -7.91 -9.89 -12.92
C MET A 25 -9.25 -10.61 -12.98
N SER A 26 -9.37 -11.61 -13.85
CA SER A 26 -10.58 -12.42 -14.03
C SER A 26 -10.76 -13.49 -12.96
N LEU A 27 -9.70 -13.82 -12.21
CA LEU A 27 -9.71 -14.85 -11.17
C LEU A 27 -10.13 -14.27 -9.81
N VAL A 28 -9.96 -12.97 -9.61
CA VAL A 28 -10.30 -12.27 -8.37
C VAL A 28 -11.65 -11.57 -8.53
N ALA A 29 -12.66 -12.04 -7.80
CA ALA A 29 -14.02 -11.53 -7.90
C ALA A 29 -14.09 -10.00 -7.70
N GLY A 30 -14.75 -9.30 -8.63
CA GLY A 30 -14.96 -7.85 -8.58
C GLY A 30 -13.74 -7.00 -8.98
N MET A 31 -12.59 -7.61 -9.23
CA MET A 31 -11.36 -6.87 -9.55
C MET A 31 -11.42 -6.20 -10.93
N GLU A 32 -11.99 -6.86 -11.95
CA GLU A 32 -12.18 -6.25 -13.27
C GLU A 32 -12.96 -4.94 -13.22
N GLU A 33 -13.97 -4.86 -12.35
CA GLU A 33 -14.77 -3.65 -12.16
C GLU A 33 -13.99 -2.55 -11.43
N GLN A 34 -13.23 -2.91 -10.39
CA GLN A 34 -12.38 -1.97 -9.65
C GLN A 34 -11.33 -1.29 -10.54
N PHE A 35 -10.75 -2.05 -11.47
CA PHE A 35 -9.71 -1.57 -12.38
C PHE A 35 -10.27 -1.11 -13.74
N LYS A 36 -11.59 -1.07 -13.91
CA LYS A 36 -12.29 -0.61 -15.12
C LYS A 36 -12.06 0.89 -15.33
N GLY A 37 -11.01 1.22 -16.08
CA GLY A 37 -10.59 2.60 -16.36
C GLY A 37 -9.11 2.86 -16.09
N TRP A 38 -8.42 1.92 -15.46
CA TRP A 38 -6.98 1.97 -15.29
C TRP A 38 -6.22 1.56 -16.55
N GLY A 39 -6.89 0.94 -17.54
CA GLY A 39 -6.29 0.55 -18.82
C GLY A 39 -4.97 -0.19 -18.60
N SER A 40 -3.99 0.01 -19.46
CA SER A 40 -2.62 -0.51 -19.34
C SER A 40 -1.66 0.46 -18.64
N ARG A 41 -2.14 1.26 -17.67
CA ARG A 41 -1.29 2.23 -16.97
C ARG A 41 -0.15 1.52 -16.24
N PRO A 42 1.10 2.00 -16.34
CA PRO A 42 2.18 1.55 -15.49
C PRO A 42 1.81 1.72 -14.01
N LEU A 43 2.10 0.70 -13.22
CA LEU A 43 1.92 0.72 -11.77
C LEU A 43 3.28 0.88 -11.11
N TRP A 44 3.29 1.57 -9.97
CA TRP A 44 4.46 1.68 -9.12
C TRP A 44 4.07 1.39 -7.68
N VAL A 45 4.99 0.80 -6.93
CA VAL A 45 4.81 0.42 -5.51
C VAL A 45 5.52 1.46 -4.64
N SER A 46 4.77 2.08 -3.73
CA SER A 46 5.29 3.02 -2.71
C SER A 46 5.59 2.34 -1.40
N GLY A 47 4.70 1.43 -1.01
CA GLY A 47 4.66 0.84 0.31
C GLY A 47 4.51 -0.65 0.21
N MET A 48 5.24 -1.35 1.07
CA MET A 48 5.15 -2.79 1.20
C MET A 48 5.29 -3.16 2.67
N ASP A 49 4.49 -4.12 3.10
CA ASP A 49 4.62 -4.74 4.41
C ASP A 49 4.43 -6.25 4.31
N VAL A 50 5.28 -7.01 4.99
CA VAL A 50 5.28 -8.48 5.00
C VAL A 50 5.01 -8.90 6.44
N THR A 51 3.91 -9.64 6.66
CA THR A 51 3.53 -10.02 8.02
C THR A 51 4.33 -11.21 8.52
N ASP A 52 4.90 -11.07 9.71
CA ASP A 52 5.71 -12.09 10.38
C ASP A 52 4.93 -13.38 10.70
N ASP A 53 3.62 -13.29 10.96
CA ASP A 53 2.84 -14.42 11.49
C ASP A 53 2.56 -15.54 10.46
N SER A 54 2.76 -15.29 9.17
CA SER A 54 2.46 -16.29 8.12
C SER A 54 3.46 -16.35 6.96
N SER A 55 4.57 -15.59 7.02
CA SER A 55 5.72 -15.49 6.08
C SER A 55 5.45 -15.31 4.58
N ASP A 56 4.22 -15.53 4.13
CA ASP A 56 3.89 -15.80 2.75
C ASP A 56 3.07 -14.67 2.14
N TRP A 57 2.80 -13.60 2.89
CA TRP A 57 1.90 -12.54 2.46
C TRP A 57 2.60 -11.20 2.42
N ALA A 58 2.59 -10.59 1.22
CA ALA A 58 2.97 -9.21 1.02
C ALA A 58 1.72 -8.35 0.83
N HIS A 59 1.70 -7.23 1.53
CA HIS A 59 0.71 -6.18 1.38
C HIS A 59 1.40 -5.03 0.69
N ILE A 60 0.91 -4.64 -0.48
CA ILE A 60 1.52 -3.56 -1.26
C ILE A 60 0.50 -2.46 -1.47
N CYS A 61 1.01 -1.24 -1.55
CA CYS A 61 0.25 -0.09 -1.98
C CYS A 61 1.06 0.77 -2.94
N GLY A 62 0.35 1.52 -3.77
CA GLY A 62 0.96 2.13 -4.94
C GLY A 62 0.07 3.11 -5.66
N GLY A 63 0.59 3.60 -6.78
CA GLY A 63 -0.13 4.46 -7.71
C GLY A 63 -0.09 3.92 -9.13
N ALA A 64 -0.96 4.47 -9.98
CA ALA A 64 -0.84 4.35 -11.42
C ALA A 64 -0.31 5.65 -12.02
N GLU A 65 0.58 5.53 -13.01
CA GLU A 65 0.98 6.67 -13.81
C GLU A 65 -0.21 7.18 -14.63
N ALA A 66 -0.28 8.52 -14.78
CA ALA A 66 -1.19 9.09 -15.76
C ALA A 66 -0.73 8.69 -17.16
N ILE A 67 -1.66 8.26 -18.02
CA ILE A 67 -1.36 8.05 -19.44
C ILE A 67 -0.93 9.41 -19.99
N PRO A 68 0.28 9.56 -20.56
CA PRO A 68 0.72 10.83 -21.09
C PRO A 68 -0.29 11.31 -22.12
N SER A 69 -0.91 12.47 -21.90
CA SER A 69 -1.54 13.16 -23.02
C SER A 69 -0.43 13.46 -24.03
N THR A 70 -0.74 13.40 -25.33
CA THR A 70 0.18 13.56 -26.47
C THR A 70 0.98 14.87 -26.53
N SER A 71 0.98 15.69 -25.47
CA SER A 71 1.64 16.98 -25.35
C SER A 71 3.08 16.93 -24.80
N GLY A 72 3.70 15.75 -24.67
CA GLY A 72 5.16 15.62 -24.53
C GLY A 72 5.78 16.21 -23.27
N ARG A 73 5.00 16.41 -22.19
CA ARG A 73 5.54 16.84 -20.89
C ARG A 73 5.90 15.63 -20.02
N THR A 74 7.13 15.69 -19.54
CA THR A 74 7.89 14.77 -18.69
C THR A 74 7.05 13.96 -17.70
N LEU A 75 7.41 12.67 -17.55
CA LEU A 75 6.98 11.75 -16.49
C LEU A 75 7.31 12.34 -15.12
N GLN A 76 6.46 13.23 -14.63
CA GLN A 76 6.48 13.65 -13.25
C GLN A 76 5.51 12.71 -12.53
N HIS A 77 5.98 12.00 -11.51
CA HIS A 77 5.13 11.26 -10.55
C HIS A 77 4.29 12.23 -9.72
N THR A 78 3.57 13.14 -10.36
CA THR A 78 2.65 14.05 -9.73
C THR A 78 1.32 13.32 -9.61
N ALA A 79 1.08 12.78 -8.42
CA ALA A 79 -0.21 12.22 -7.96
C ALA A 79 -1.38 13.23 -8.03
N SER A 80 -1.18 14.43 -8.57
CA SER A 80 -2.10 15.55 -8.40
C SER A 80 -3.19 15.66 -9.45
N ASN A 81 -3.23 14.86 -10.52
CA ASN A 81 -4.31 14.92 -11.51
C ASN A 81 -4.53 13.60 -12.26
N GLY A 82 -5.21 12.63 -11.62
CA GLY A 82 -5.95 11.57 -12.34
C GLY A 82 -5.39 10.14 -12.31
N GLY A 83 -4.27 9.89 -11.63
CA GLY A 83 -3.82 8.54 -11.28
C GLY A 83 -4.26 8.24 -9.85
N GLY A 84 -5.29 7.42 -9.65
CA GLY A 84 -5.60 6.91 -8.32
C GLY A 84 -4.51 5.98 -7.81
N GLY A 85 -4.71 5.46 -6.61
CA GLY A 85 -3.85 4.47 -5.99
C GLY A 85 -4.45 3.08 -5.97
N TYR A 86 -3.71 2.15 -5.39
CA TYR A 86 -4.23 0.82 -5.11
C TYR A 86 -3.65 0.27 -3.81
N VAL A 87 -4.37 -0.71 -3.27
CA VAL A 87 -3.91 -1.60 -2.21
C VAL A 87 -4.11 -3.02 -2.71
N ALA A 88 -3.14 -3.91 -2.47
CA ALA A 88 -3.20 -5.29 -2.92
C ALA A 88 -2.56 -6.25 -1.93
N ILE A 89 -3.07 -7.48 -1.90
CA ILE A 89 -2.58 -8.59 -1.08
C ILE A 89 -2.07 -9.68 -2.00
N TRP A 90 -0.84 -10.11 -1.75
CA TRP A 90 -0.11 -11.07 -2.54
C TRP A 90 0.34 -12.23 -1.69
N ASN A 91 0.14 -13.44 -2.19
CA ASN A 91 0.81 -14.61 -1.66
C ASN A 91 2.16 -14.77 -2.38
N LEU A 92 3.26 -14.62 -1.64
CA LEU A 92 4.64 -14.73 -2.12
C LEU A 92 5.00 -16.17 -2.51
N THR A 93 4.48 -17.17 -1.78
CA THR A 93 4.77 -18.59 -2.04
C THR A 93 4.15 -19.06 -3.35
N THR A 94 2.85 -18.78 -3.54
CA THR A 94 2.11 -19.18 -4.75
C THR A 94 2.21 -18.16 -5.88
N ARG A 95 2.78 -16.97 -5.63
CA ARG A 95 2.86 -15.85 -6.59
C ARG A 95 1.49 -15.41 -7.11
N THR A 96 0.50 -15.41 -6.22
CA THR A 96 -0.88 -15.07 -6.58
C THR A 96 -1.34 -13.82 -5.87
N LEU A 97 -1.86 -12.88 -6.64
CA LEU A 97 -2.73 -11.82 -6.19
C LEU A 97 -4.02 -12.42 -5.63
N THR A 98 -4.32 -12.09 -4.39
CA THR A 98 -5.49 -12.63 -3.68
C THR A 98 -6.62 -11.60 -3.61
N SER A 99 -6.27 -10.33 -3.46
CA SER A 99 -7.22 -9.23 -3.49
C SER A 99 -6.54 -7.92 -3.87
N ALA A 100 -7.28 -7.02 -4.47
CA ALA A 100 -6.84 -5.68 -4.80
C ALA A 100 -8.02 -4.70 -4.75
N HIS A 101 -7.72 -3.44 -4.43
CA HIS A 101 -8.70 -2.37 -4.36
C HIS A 101 -8.13 -1.09 -4.96
N VAL A 102 -8.87 -0.46 -5.87
CA VAL A 102 -8.49 0.83 -6.44
C VAL A 102 -8.92 1.94 -5.49
N THR A 103 -7.99 2.84 -5.18
CA THR A 103 -8.21 3.97 -4.29
C THR A 103 -8.24 5.27 -5.08
N ARG A 104 -9.05 6.22 -4.61
CA ARG A 104 -9.00 7.59 -5.14
C ARG A 104 -7.69 8.27 -4.73
N GLU A 105 -7.31 8.06 -3.47
CA GLU A 105 -6.04 8.49 -2.90
C GLU A 105 -4.87 7.71 -3.48
N THR A 106 -3.64 8.21 -3.29
CA THR A 106 -2.39 7.56 -3.68
C THR A 106 -1.61 7.15 -2.43
N PRO A 107 -1.83 5.93 -1.91
CA PRO A 107 -1.08 5.40 -0.77
C PRO A 107 0.43 5.47 -0.98
N GLN A 108 1.17 5.89 0.05
CA GLN A 108 2.62 6.03 0.07
C GLN A 108 3.29 5.04 1.04
N SER A 109 2.53 4.55 2.01
CA SER A 109 3.01 3.59 3.00
C SER A 109 1.85 2.67 3.38
N ILE A 110 2.20 1.44 3.74
CA ILE A 110 1.27 0.44 4.26
C ILE A 110 1.90 -0.27 5.46
N CYS A 111 1.08 -0.64 6.44
CA CYS A 111 1.45 -1.58 7.49
C CYS A 111 0.25 -2.47 7.82
N CYS A 112 0.49 -3.67 8.32
CA CYS A 112 -0.52 -4.65 8.68
C CYS A 112 -0.51 -4.89 10.20
N ARG A 113 -1.72 -5.03 10.77
CA ARG A 113 -1.92 -5.39 12.19
C ARG A 113 -3.17 -6.22 12.36
N GLU A 114 -3.07 -7.35 13.07
CA GLU A 114 -4.25 -8.09 13.59
C GLU A 114 -5.35 -8.33 12.54
N GLY A 115 -4.97 -8.54 11.27
CA GLY A 115 -5.90 -8.75 10.17
C GLY A 115 -6.44 -7.49 9.49
N ASN A 116 -5.98 -6.30 9.89
CA ASN A 116 -6.26 -5.02 9.24
C ASN A 116 -5.01 -4.48 8.55
N LEU A 117 -5.20 -3.79 7.43
CA LEU A 117 -4.16 -3.00 6.77
C LEU A 117 -4.41 -1.53 7.06
N VAL A 118 -3.33 -0.77 7.21
CA VAL A 118 -3.39 0.68 7.37
C VAL A 118 -2.50 1.31 6.31
N THR A 119 -3.03 2.29 5.60
CA THR A 119 -2.30 3.00 4.55
C THR A 119 -2.29 4.49 4.82
N ALA A 120 -1.14 5.15 4.67
CA ALA A 120 -1.02 6.60 4.60
C ALA A 120 -0.92 7.01 3.14
N ALA A 121 -1.63 8.07 2.75
CA ALA A 121 -1.67 8.54 1.37
C ALA A 121 -1.19 9.98 1.22
N ASN A 122 -0.74 10.31 0.01
CA ASN A 122 -0.21 11.63 -0.35
C ASN A 122 -1.25 12.75 -0.21
N GLU A 123 -2.53 12.41 -0.10
CA GLU A 123 -3.64 13.34 0.15
C GLU A 123 -3.85 13.63 1.64
N GLY A 124 -2.94 13.21 2.53
CA GLY A 124 -3.04 13.47 3.97
C GLY A 124 -4.11 12.61 4.64
N VAL A 125 -4.35 11.42 4.09
CA VAL A 125 -5.39 10.50 4.55
C VAL A 125 -4.74 9.22 5.06
N VAL A 126 -5.22 8.75 6.21
CA VAL A 126 -4.97 7.39 6.69
C VAL A 126 -6.25 6.58 6.49
N SER A 127 -6.13 5.45 5.80
CA SER A 127 -7.24 4.51 5.58
C SER A 127 -6.96 3.19 6.27
N ILE A 128 -7.99 2.60 6.86
CA ILE A 128 -7.98 1.28 7.49
C ILE A 128 -8.78 0.33 6.60
N TRP A 129 -8.23 -0.85 6.38
CA TRP A 129 -8.78 -1.87 5.50
C TRP A 129 -8.91 -3.18 6.25
N ASN A 130 -10.03 -3.87 6.07
CA ASN A 130 -10.11 -5.28 6.43
C ASN A 130 -9.27 -6.07 5.43
N ARG A 131 -8.40 -6.98 5.91
CA ARG A 131 -7.55 -7.82 5.04
C ARG A 131 -8.33 -8.99 4.43
N PHE A 132 -9.18 -9.62 5.24
CA PHE A 132 -9.95 -10.81 4.88
C PHE A 132 -11.40 -10.72 5.41
N PRO A 133 -12.36 -11.42 4.77
CA PRO A 133 -12.23 -12.18 3.52
C PRO A 133 -12.17 -11.31 2.25
N GLU A 134 -12.50 -10.03 2.36
CA GLU A 134 -12.53 -9.07 1.25
C GLU A 134 -11.74 -7.82 1.64
N LEU A 135 -10.88 -7.35 0.72
CA LEU A 135 -10.13 -6.11 0.90
C LEU A 135 -11.05 -4.91 0.74
N LYS A 136 -11.49 -4.36 1.89
CA LYS A 136 -12.46 -3.25 1.93
C LYS A 136 -12.06 -2.21 2.95
N ARG A 137 -12.15 -0.93 2.56
CA ARG A 137 -11.94 0.19 3.47
C ARG A 137 -13.03 0.23 4.53
N CYS A 138 -12.64 0.09 5.79
CA CYS A 138 -13.53 0.12 6.96
C CYS A 138 -13.39 1.40 7.78
N GLY A 139 -12.25 2.11 7.66
CA GLY A 139 -12.00 3.36 8.38
C GLY A 139 -11.23 4.37 7.54
N ARG A 140 -11.38 5.64 7.88
CA ARG A 140 -10.66 6.76 7.25
C ARG A 140 -10.52 7.92 8.22
N THR A 141 -9.32 8.47 8.34
CA THR A 141 -9.05 9.67 9.12
C THR A 141 -8.09 10.59 8.37
N TRP A 142 -8.14 11.88 8.68
CA TRP A 142 -7.27 12.90 8.10
C TRP A 142 -6.09 13.15 9.04
N CYS A 143 -4.94 13.39 8.44
CA CYS A 143 -3.74 13.82 9.12
C CYS A 143 -3.64 15.35 9.14
N THR A 144 -2.87 15.88 10.09
CA THR A 144 -2.46 17.27 10.13
C THR A 144 -1.59 17.62 8.93
N SER A 145 -0.75 16.67 8.49
CA SER A 145 0.07 16.85 7.28
C SER A 145 -0.78 16.75 6.02
N PRO A 146 -0.68 17.69 5.07
CA PRO A 146 -1.43 17.63 3.81
C PRO A 146 -1.01 16.45 2.91
N SER A 147 0.15 15.85 3.18
CA SER A 147 0.62 14.64 2.48
C SER A 147 1.31 13.71 3.46
N ALA A 148 0.81 12.48 3.61
CA ALA A 148 1.39 11.47 4.49
C ALA A 148 2.23 10.48 3.68
N TYR A 149 3.48 10.28 4.09
CA TYR A 149 4.46 9.47 3.36
C TYR A 149 4.85 8.19 4.08
N THR A 150 4.77 8.17 5.41
CA THR A 150 5.27 7.04 6.19
C THR A 150 4.36 6.72 7.37
N LEU A 151 4.27 5.44 7.66
CA LEU A 151 3.65 4.88 8.85
C LEU A 151 4.70 4.18 9.70
N ALA A 152 4.56 4.26 11.02
CA ALA A 152 5.27 3.40 11.94
C ALA A 152 4.27 2.87 12.97
N LEU A 153 4.10 1.55 12.98
CA LEU A 153 3.17 0.86 13.87
C LEU A 153 3.93 0.23 15.04
N GLN A 154 3.46 0.48 16.25
CA GLN A 154 3.96 -0.23 17.43
C GLN A 154 3.31 -1.61 17.53
N ASN A 155 4.03 -2.66 17.12
CA ASN A 155 3.52 -4.04 17.13
C ASN A 155 3.43 -4.69 18.53
N THR A 156 4.07 -4.13 19.55
CA THR A 156 4.12 -4.74 20.88
C THR A 156 3.03 -4.21 21.80
N SER A 157 2.02 -5.02 22.10
CA SER A 157 1.16 -4.86 23.29
C SER A 157 1.92 -5.32 24.55
N LEU A 158 3.05 -4.68 24.86
CA LEU A 158 3.87 -5.09 26.02
C LEU A 158 3.29 -4.63 27.38
N SER A 159 2.06 -4.12 27.43
CA SER A 159 1.50 -3.59 28.70
C SER A 159 -0.02 -3.40 28.72
N GLY A 160 -0.79 -4.16 27.94
CA GLY A 160 -2.26 -3.97 27.86
C GLY A 160 -2.68 -2.60 27.32
N ARG A 161 -1.75 -1.87 26.69
CA ARG A 161 -2.02 -0.60 26.01
C ARG A 161 -2.40 -0.89 24.57
N GLN A 162 -3.32 -0.11 24.03
CA GLN A 162 -3.58 -0.10 22.60
C GLN A 162 -2.31 0.30 21.85
N PRO A 163 -2.07 -0.25 20.65
CA PRO A 163 -0.92 0.16 19.86
C PRO A 163 -1.02 1.63 19.49
N LEU A 164 0.13 2.20 19.16
CA LEU A 164 0.22 3.52 18.57
C LEU A 164 0.57 3.37 17.10
N LEU A 165 -0.04 4.20 16.28
CA LEU A 165 0.38 4.44 14.90
C LEU A 165 0.90 5.86 14.78
N ALA A 166 2.16 5.96 14.44
CA ALA A 166 2.81 7.20 14.09
C ALA A 166 2.66 7.43 12.57
N VAL A 167 2.19 8.62 12.18
CA VAL A 167 2.03 9.03 10.78
C VAL A 167 2.79 10.33 10.55
N ALA A 168 3.70 10.31 9.57
CA ALA A 168 4.48 11.48 9.19
C ALA A 168 4.45 11.71 7.68
N GLY A 169 4.76 12.94 7.31
CA GLY A 169 4.52 13.47 5.98
C GLY A 169 5.27 14.76 5.73
N THR A 170 4.70 15.64 4.91
CA THR A 170 5.20 17.02 4.79
C THR A 170 5.08 17.81 6.10
N GLY A 171 6.11 18.58 6.44
CA GLY A 171 6.13 19.44 7.63
C GLY A 171 7.01 18.89 8.77
N SER A 172 6.85 19.47 9.97
CA SER A 172 7.66 19.19 11.16
C SER A 172 6.87 18.50 12.28
N THR A 173 5.69 17.96 11.97
CA THR A 173 4.78 17.35 12.94
C THR A 173 4.55 15.88 12.62
N LEU A 174 4.31 15.11 13.68
CA LEU A 174 3.92 13.71 13.63
C LEU A 174 2.52 13.61 14.23
N ASP A 175 1.61 12.91 13.55
CA ASP A 175 0.35 12.50 14.17
C ASP A 175 0.54 11.14 14.84
N VAL A 176 0.02 11.00 16.07
CA VAL A 176 0.00 9.72 16.79
C VAL A 176 -1.46 9.32 17.00
N LEU A 177 -1.84 8.22 16.38
CA LEU A 177 -3.19 7.70 16.36
C LEU A 177 -3.32 6.46 17.27
N GLN A 178 -4.49 6.33 17.88
CA GLN A 178 -4.93 5.18 18.66
C GLN A 178 -6.27 4.67 18.09
N ASP A 179 -6.69 3.48 18.49
CA ASP A 179 -8.01 2.93 18.19
C ASP A 179 -8.31 2.83 16.67
N LEU A 180 -7.45 2.13 15.95
CA LEU A 180 -7.53 1.98 14.48
C LEU A 180 -8.60 0.98 13.99
N GLY A 181 -9.63 0.72 14.79
CA GLY A 181 -10.70 -0.23 14.47
C GLY A 181 -10.37 -1.67 14.79
#